data_AF-A0A538RNG2-F1
#
_entry.id   AF-A0A538RNG2-F1
#
_cell.length_a   1.000
_cell.length_b   1.000
_cell.length_c   1.000
_cell.angle_alpha   90.00
_cell.angle_beta   90.00
_cell.angle_gamma   90.00
#
_symmetry.space_group_name_H-M   'P 1'
#
loop_
_entity.id
_entity.type
_entity.pdbx_description
1 polymer ?
#
loop_
_entity_poly.entity_id
_entity_poly.type
_entity_poly.pdbx_seq_one_letter_code
_entity_poly.pdbx_strand_id
1 'polypeptide(L)'
;MQESTALTTPRVLGSETEFGIASRDPAAADPVSNSIAVIGHYPGLPAPLAVWDYENENPLLDARGFEVEGERERPNPEYNRQLNKVLANGGRLYVDGAHPEYSTPECTNPREIVAFERAGERILAQCLEQMARTTGRDYCVVYKNNSDGKGNSYGYHENYLMSRAVPFERIVKVLTPFFVTRSIFAGAGKVGAENQTGPTDYQISQRADFFECLVDLNTMVRRPIVNSRDEPHAEYGRYRRLHVIVGDANMAELSTYLKVGTLAIVLDLLDAGADLPQFELDDPVRSIKQVSRDLGMKETLKLTGGRSTTAVAIQRAYLKAAMGYYACRDLSQVTKDIFVRWEDVLDKLEQDPRLLVRELDWVAKRQMMESYMERKGCGWDDPRVRLMDLQYHDVRPDKGLFFTLERSHLIERIVQEVEIARAEFTPPSGTRAYFRGRCVSKFAKSLYGVSWTSVLFDVGNNQVKRVPLMDPLRGTASLTSDLLDQAETVDALLAKLKA
;
A
#
# COMPACT_ATOMS: atom_id res chain seq x y z
N MET A 1 33.45 -3.85 19.73
CA MET A 1 32.11 -4.26 20.18
C MET A 1 31.30 -2.97 20.33
N GLN A 2 30.81 -2.42 19.21
CA GLN A 2 29.89 -1.28 19.26
C GLN A 2 28.53 -1.88 19.59
N GLU A 3 27.99 -1.53 20.75
CA GLU A 3 26.59 -1.78 21.06
C GLU A 3 25.76 -1.16 19.94
N SER A 4 25.18 -2.04 19.12
CA SER A 4 24.09 -1.69 18.22
C SER A 4 22.97 -1.17 19.10
N THR A 5 22.87 0.15 19.23
CA THR A 5 21.69 0.80 19.78
C THR A 5 20.54 0.34 18.91
N ALA A 6 19.72 -0.57 19.47
CA ALA A 6 18.46 -0.96 18.88
C ALA A 6 17.73 0.30 18.40
N LEU A 7 17.13 0.26 17.21
CA LEU A 7 16.24 1.32 16.75
C LEU A 7 15.10 1.44 17.79
N THR A 8 15.26 2.34 18.76
CA THR A 8 14.20 2.80 19.68
C THR A 8 13.14 3.64 18.95
N THR A 9 13.34 3.83 17.66
CA THR A 9 12.56 4.70 16.80
C THR A 9 11.68 3.84 15.89
N PRO A 10 10.35 4.07 15.87
CA PRO A 10 9.46 3.29 15.02
C PRO A 10 9.80 3.47 13.54
N ARG A 11 9.71 2.38 12.77
CA ARG A 11 9.88 2.42 11.32
C ARG A 11 8.74 3.21 10.68
N VAL A 12 9.09 4.12 9.77
CA VAL A 12 8.08 4.84 8.98
C VAL A 12 7.62 3.98 7.81
N LEU A 13 6.30 3.90 7.65
CA LEU A 13 5.60 3.03 6.71
C LEU A 13 4.62 3.86 5.87
N GLY A 14 4.29 3.39 4.67
CA GLY A 14 3.25 3.94 3.82
C GLY A 14 2.75 2.93 2.80
N SER A 15 1.66 3.25 2.13
CA SER A 15 1.09 2.47 1.03
C SER A 15 0.58 3.39 -0.07
N GLU A 16 0.57 2.88 -1.29
CA GLU A 16 0.03 3.50 -2.51
C GLU A 16 -0.94 2.47 -3.12
N THR A 17 -2.21 2.86 -3.31
CA THR A 17 -3.22 1.97 -3.89
C THR A 17 -3.79 2.59 -5.15
N GLU A 18 -3.42 2.05 -6.32
CA GLU A 18 -4.09 2.33 -7.58
C GLU A 18 -5.41 1.55 -7.61
N PHE A 19 -6.53 2.24 -7.88
CA PHE A 19 -7.82 1.58 -7.97
C PHE A 19 -8.20 1.29 -9.42
N GLY A 20 -8.75 0.10 -9.66
CA GLY A 20 -9.38 -0.23 -10.94
C GLY A 20 -10.59 0.68 -11.16
N ILE A 21 -10.74 1.24 -12.37
CA ILE A 21 -11.89 2.08 -12.71
C ILE A 21 -12.59 1.55 -13.95
N ALA A 22 -13.92 1.52 -13.91
CA ALA A 22 -14.75 1.15 -15.05
C ALA A 22 -15.90 2.15 -15.22
N SER A 23 -16.10 2.62 -16.44
CA SER A 23 -17.28 3.39 -16.81
C SER A 23 -18.48 2.47 -17.02
N ARG A 24 -19.67 2.94 -16.62
CA ARG A 24 -20.95 2.31 -16.97
C ARG A 24 -21.46 2.74 -18.35
N ASP A 25 -20.89 3.80 -18.90
CA ASP A 25 -21.24 4.35 -20.21
C ASP A 25 -20.14 3.96 -21.23
N PRO A 26 -20.44 3.07 -22.20
CA PRO A 26 -19.46 2.65 -23.21
C PRO A 26 -18.89 3.80 -24.04
N ALA A 27 -19.61 4.93 -24.15
CA ALA A 27 -19.14 6.12 -24.86
C ALA A 27 -18.14 6.96 -24.05
N ALA A 28 -18.05 6.73 -22.74
CA ALA A 28 -17.15 7.42 -21.82
C ALA A 28 -15.99 6.51 -21.38
N ALA A 29 -15.25 6.01 -22.37
CA ALA A 29 -14.28 4.95 -22.16
C ALA A 29 -12.90 5.43 -21.68
N ASP A 30 -12.61 6.74 -21.66
CA ASP A 30 -11.29 7.23 -21.26
C ASP A 30 -11.08 7.12 -19.73
N PRO A 31 -10.24 6.20 -19.25
CA PRO A 31 -10.06 5.99 -17.82
C PRO A 31 -9.36 7.18 -17.14
N VAL A 32 -8.51 7.93 -17.85
CA VAL A 32 -7.83 9.12 -17.28
C VAL A 32 -8.85 10.19 -16.91
N SER A 33 -9.70 10.59 -17.87
CA SER A 33 -10.76 11.58 -17.64
C SER A 33 -11.73 11.12 -16.55
N ASN A 34 -12.08 9.83 -16.52
CA ASN A 34 -12.94 9.27 -15.49
C ASN A 34 -12.29 9.34 -14.10
N SER A 35 -11.00 9.04 -13.99
CA SER A 35 -10.24 9.13 -12.74
C SER A 35 -10.17 10.56 -12.22
N ILE A 36 -9.86 11.53 -13.11
CA ILE A 36 -9.87 12.97 -12.78
C ILE A 36 -11.27 13.40 -12.31
N ALA A 37 -12.32 12.98 -13.02
CA ALA A 37 -13.69 13.30 -12.68
C ALA A 37 -14.07 12.74 -11.31
N VAL A 38 -13.77 11.47 -11.02
CA VAL A 38 -14.07 10.82 -9.74
C VAL A 38 -13.38 11.57 -8.59
N ILE A 39 -12.06 11.72 -8.61
CA ILE A 39 -11.35 12.36 -7.49
C ILE A 39 -11.69 13.85 -7.36
N GLY A 40 -12.13 14.49 -8.46
CA GLY A 40 -12.62 15.87 -8.47
C GLY A 40 -13.91 16.08 -7.66
N HIS A 41 -14.66 15.01 -7.36
CA HIS A 41 -15.88 15.07 -6.55
C HIS A 41 -15.64 14.76 -5.07
N TYR A 42 -14.39 14.70 -4.58
CA TYR A 42 -14.13 14.48 -3.16
C TYR A 42 -14.69 15.64 -2.31
N PRO A 43 -15.70 15.41 -1.43
CA PRO A 43 -16.33 16.50 -0.68
C PRO A 43 -15.47 17.00 0.49
N GLY A 44 -14.49 16.22 0.95
CA GLY A 44 -13.67 16.52 2.13
C GLY A 44 -12.39 17.30 1.85
N LEU A 45 -12.23 17.90 0.65
CA LEU A 45 -10.98 18.55 0.25
C LEU A 45 -10.80 19.93 0.92
N PRO A 46 -9.82 20.11 1.84
CA PRO A 46 -9.68 21.37 2.58
C PRO A 46 -9.09 22.51 1.76
N ALA A 47 -8.17 22.21 0.83
CA ALA A 47 -7.39 23.20 0.09
C ALA A 47 -7.42 22.90 -1.44
N PRO A 48 -8.55 23.17 -2.14
CA PRO A 48 -8.73 22.80 -3.55
C PRO A 48 -7.79 23.52 -4.53
N LEU A 49 -7.16 24.62 -4.12
CA LEU A 49 -6.24 25.40 -4.95
C LEU A 49 -4.77 25.02 -4.76
N ALA A 50 -4.46 24.18 -3.76
CA ALA A 50 -3.10 23.77 -3.47
C ALA A 50 -2.59 22.78 -4.54
N VAL A 51 -1.33 22.94 -4.93
CA VAL A 51 -0.65 22.04 -5.87
C VAL A 51 0.18 20.97 -5.15
N TRP A 52 0.44 19.85 -5.82
CA TRP A 52 1.50 18.94 -5.42
C TRP A 52 2.86 19.45 -5.93
N ASP A 53 3.83 19.53 -5.04
CA ASP A 53 5.18 20.00 -5.31
C ASP A 53 6.14 18.85 -5.64
N TYR A 54 6.55 18.77 -6.90
CA TYR A 54 7.43 17.72 -7.42
C TYR A 54 8.93 18.07 -7.29
N GLU A 55 9.33 19.17 -6.63
CA GLU A 55 10.73 19.66 -6.66
C GLU A 55 11.76 18.61 -6.20
N ASN A 56 11.44 17.86 -5.15
CA ASN A 56 12.32 16.83 -4.56
C ASN A 56 11.99 15.41 -5.03
N GLU A 57 11.20 15.26 -6.09
CA GLU A 57 10.81 13.97 -6.64
C GLU A 57 11.69 13.57 -7.82
N ASN A 58 12.17 12.33 -7.81
CA ASN A 58 12.92 11.74 -8.91
C ASN A 58 12.70 10.22 -8.99
N PRO A 59 11.67 9.77 -9.72
CA PRO A 59 11.36 8.35 -9.84
C PRO A 59 12.34 7.57 -10.73
N LEU A 60 13.30 8.26 -11.37
CA LEU A 60 14.28 7.68 -12.30
C LEU A 60 15.55 7.17 -11.59
N LEU A 61 15.73 7.47 -10.30
CA LEU A 61 16.88 7.02 -9.54
C LEU A 61 16.79 5.52 -9.24
N ASP A 62 17.86 4.81 -9.55
CA ASP A 62 17.98 3.38 -9.31
C ASP A 62 18.95 3.07 -8.17
N ALA A 63 18.54 2.17 -7.28
CA ALA A 63 19.30 1.71 -6.13
C ALA A 63 20.65 1.06 -6.49
N ARG A 64 20.83 0.67 -7.76
CA ARG A 64 22.08 0.14 -8.34
C ARG A 64 23.08 1.24 -8.71
N GLY A 65 22.74 2.52 -8.52
CA GLY A 65 23.67 3.64 -8.62
C GLY A 65 23.67 4.37 -9.98
N PHE A 66 22.59 4.26 -10.76
CA PHE A 66 22.42 5.00 -12.00
C PHE A 66 21.03 5.66 -12.06
N GLU A 67 20.83 6.56 -13.01
CA GLU A 67 19.53 7.18 -13.33
C GLU A 67 19.07 6.63 -14.69
N VAL A 68 17.83 6.16 -14.79
CA VAL A 68 17.28 5.72 -16.08
C VAL A 68 16.89 6.91 -16.94
N GLU A 69 16.86 6.71 -18.26
CA GLU A 69 16.32 7.70 -19.17
C GLU A 69 14.80 7.86 -18.99
N GLY A 70 14.34 9.11 -18.97
CA GLY A 70 12.92 9.46 -18.84
C GLY A 70 12.74 10.95 -18.57
N GLU A 71 11.50 11.42 -18.66
CA GLU A 71 11.15 12.79 -18.29
C GLU A 71 10.52 12.82 -16.90
N ARG A 72 10.90 13.82 -16.11
CA ARG A 72 10.26 14.06 -14.80
C ARG A 72 8.95 14.80 -15.03
N GLU A 73 7.86 14.24 -14.51
CA GLU A 73 6.56 14.87 -14.60
C GLU A 73 6.52 16.19 -13.81
N ARG A 74 6.22 17.27 -14.53
CA ARG A 74 6.04 18.61 -13.95
C ARG A 74 4.84 19.29 -14.60
N PRO A 75 3.62 18.86 -14.25
CA PRO A 75 2.41 19.46 -14.81
C PRO A 75 2.35 20.94 -14.45
N ASN A 76 1.79 21.75 -15.35
CA ASN A 76 1.48 23.15 -15.03
C ASN A 76 0.49 23.23 -13.85
N PRO A 77 0.39 24.37 -13.14
CA PRO A 77 -0.43 24.46 -11.93
C PRO A 77 -1.92 24.11 -12.11
N GLU A 78 -2.50 24.38 -13.28
CA GLU A 78 -3.91 24.08 -13.54
C GLU A 78 -4.14 22.58 -13.67
N TYR A 79 -3.33 21.91 -14.49
CA TYR A 79 -3.40 20.46 -14.66
C TYR A 79 -2.99 19.72 -13.38
N ASN A 80 -2.02 20.24 -12.63
CA ASN A 80 -1.62 19.71 -11.33
C ASN A 80 -2.80 19.62 -10.34
N ARG A 81 -3.62 20.67 -10.24
CA ARG A 81 -4.82 20.68 -9.37
C ARG A 81 -5.91 19.72 -9.83
N GLN A 82 -5.98 19.40 -11.12
CA GLN A 82 -6.90 18.38 -11.62
C GLN A 82 -6.41 16.98 -11.23
N LEU A 83 -5.12 16.72 -11.41
CA LEU A 83 -4.49 15.45 -11.09
C LEU A 83 -4.37 15.16 -9.60
N ASN A 84 -4.09 16.17 -8.76
CA ASN A 84 -3.71 15.97 -7.37
C ASN A 84 -4.71 16.58 -6.40
N LYS A 85 -4.92 15.90 -5.27
CA LYS A 85 -5.78 16.29 -4.16
C LYS A 85 -5.00 16.06 -2.86
N VAL A 86 -4.68 17.16 -2.18
CA VAL A 86 -3.97 17.14 -0.90
C VAL A 86 -4.97 16.97 0.22
N LEU A 87 -4.77 15.95 1.05
CA LEU A 87 -5.76 15.56 2.05
C LEU A 87 -5.45 16.10 3.45
N ALA A 88 -6.50 16.35 4.23
CA ALA A 88 -6.40 16.80 5.64
C ALA A 88 -5.64 15.79 6.52
N ASN A 89 -5.77 14.50 6.21
CA ASN A 89 -5.05 13.43 6.91
C ASN A 89 -3.57 13.32 6.52
N GLY A 90 -3.06 14.18 5.63
CA GLY A 90 -1.69 14.10 5.13
C GLY A 90 -1.47 13.00 4.09
N GLY A 91 -2.51 12.34 3.60
CA GLY A 91 -2.41 11.48 2.42
C GLY A 91 -2.38 12.30 1.11
N ARG A 92 -2.19 11.59 0.01
CA ARG A 92 -2.31 12.11 -1.36
C ARG A 92 -3.38 11.30 -2.10
N LEU A 93 -4.36 11.97 -2.70
CA LEU A 93 -5.27 11.36 -3.66
C LEU A 93 -4.96 11.97 -5.02
N TYR A 94 -4.68 11.16 -6.03
CA TYR A 94 -4.29 11.67 -7.34
C TYR A 94 -4.65 10.72 -8.48
N VAL A 95 -4.34 11.09 -9.71
CA VAL A 95 -4.42 10.19 -10.86
C VAL A 95 -3.00 9.78 -11.24
N ASP A 96 -2.70 8.49 -11.18
CA ASP A 96 -1.47 7.89 -11.70
C ASP A 96 -1.80 7.06 -12.95
N GLY A 97 -1.20 7.43 -14.08
CA GLY A 97 -1.57 6.91 -15.38
C GLY A 97 -3.08 7.02 -15.64
N ALA A 98 -3.77 5.87 -15.61
CA ALA A 98 -5.21 5.75 -15.85
C ALA A 98 -6.05 5.62 -14.57
N HIS A 99 -5.43 5.52 -13.40
CA HIS A 99 -6.07 5.08 -12.17
C HIS A 99 -6.17 6.22 -11.16
N PRO A 100 -7.29 6.32 -10.41
CA PRO A 100 -7.26 7.09 -9.18
C PRO A 100 -6.40 6.33 -8.17
N GLU A 101 -5.46 7.02 -7.56
CA GLU A 101 -4.55 6.47 -6.56
C GLU A 101 -4.69 7.20 -5.23
N TYR A 102 -4.73 6.44 -4.15
CA TYR A 102 -4.60 6.96 -2.80
C TYR A 102 -3.28 6.47 -2.18
N SER A 103 -2.43 7.41 -1.79
CA SER A 103 -1.25 7.15 -0.98
C SER A 103 -1.50 7.58 0.47
N THR A 104 -1.29 6.66 1.42
CA THR A 104 -1.46 6.94 2.85
C THR A 104 -0.46 8.00 3.33
N PRO A 105 -0.79 8.75 4.41
CA PRO A 105 0.22 9.51 5.12
C PRO A 105 1.31 8.57 5.70
N GLU A 106 2.49 9.11 5.98
CA GLU A 106 3.53 8.36 6.67
C GLU A 106 3.03 7.90 8.05
N CYS A 107 2.99 6.59 8.28
CA CYS A 107 2.55 5.96 9.52
C CYS A 107 3.75 5.37 10.27
N THR A 108 3.54 5.01 11.54
CA THR A 108 4.58 4.43 12.41
C THR A 108 4.36 2.94 12.72
N ASN A 109 3.20 2.41 12.36
CA ASN A 109 2.85 1.02 12.61
C ASN A 109 1.80 0.49 11.61
N PRO A 110 1.70 -0.83 11.43
CA PRO A 110 0.77 -1.44 10.47
C PRO A 110 -0.71 -1.22 10.79
N ARG A 111 -1.09 -1.02 12.06
CA ARG A 111 -2.49 -0.76 12.44
C ARG A 111 -2.95 0.60 11.92
N GLU A 112 -2.10 1.61 11.98
CA GLU A 112 -2.34 2.91 11.34
C GLU A 112 -2.52 2.74 9.83
N ILE A 113 -1.65 2.00 9.15
CA ILE A 113 -1.77 1.73 7.70
C ILE A 113 -3.15 1.14 7.37
N VAL A 114 -3.62 0.15 8.12
CA VAL A 114 -4.97 -0.42 7.92
C VAL A 114 -6.05 0.65 8.07
N ALA A 115 -5.98 1.51 9.09
CA ALA A 115 -6.97 2.57 9.29
C ALA A 115 -6.99 3.59 8.12
N PHE A 116 -5.81 4.01 7.63
CA PHE A 116 -5.72 4.94 6.50
C PHE A 116 -6.09 4.29 5.16
N GLU A 117 -5.78 3.01 4.95
CA GLU A 117 -6.25 2.25 3.78
C GLU A 117 -7.78 2.19 3.71
N ARG A 118 -8.43 1.90 4.85
CA ARG A 118 -9.91 1.93 4.96
C ARG A 118 -10.47 3.34 4.77
N ALA A 119 -9.74 4.38 5.20
CA ALA A 119 -10.09 5.76 4.92
C ALA A 119 -9.99 6.08 3.41
N GLY A 120 -8.97 5.57 2.71
CA GLY A 120 -8.83 5.69 1.26
C GLY A 120 -10.02 5.08 0.50
N GLU A 121 -10.44 3.87 0.87
CA GLU A 121 -11.65 3.23 0.32
C GLU A 121 -12.90 4.11 0.50
N ARG A 122 -13.06 4.68 1.71
CA ARG A 122 -14.17 5.56 2.05
C ARG A 122 -14.13 6.87 1.26
N ILE A 123 -12.96 7.47 1.09
CA ILE A 123 -12.75 8.68 0.28
C ILE A 123 -13.21 8.42 -1.16
N LEU A 124 -12.79 7.32 -1.78
CA LEU A 124 -13.21 6.97 -3.14
C LEU A 124 -14.70 6.65 -3.23
N ALA A 125 -15.29 5.99 -2.23
CA ALA A 125 -16.74 5.76 -2.18
C ALA A 125 -17.52 7.08 -2.10
N GLN A 126 -17.06 8.05 -1.30
CA GLN A 126 -17.67 9.39 -1.22
C GLN A 126 -17.54 10.17 -2.53
N CYS A 127 -16.39 10.08 -3.21
CA CYS A 127 -16.20 10.65 -4.55
C CYS A 127 -17.27 10.13 -5.53
N LEU A 128 -17.49 8.81 -5.55
CA LEU A 128 -18.50 8.19 -6.40
C LEU A 128 -19.93 8.62 -6.02
N GLU A 129 -20.25 8.67 -4.73
CA GLU A 129 -21.55 9.11 -4.26
C GLU A 129 -21.82 10.57 -4.65
N GLN A 130 -20.83 11.45 -4.43
CA GLN A 130 -20.97 12.86 -4.78
C GLN A 130 -21.07 13.08 -6.28
N MET A 131 -20.29 12.33 -7.09
CA MET A 131 -20.42 12.36 -8.55
C MET A 131 -21.80 11.90 -9.02
N ALA A 132 -22.34 10.83 -8.42
CA ALA A 132 -23.69 10.34 -8.75
C ALA A 132 -24.77 11.36 -8.41
N ARG A 133 -24.64 12.08 -7.28
CA ARG A 133 -25.55 13.17 -6.90
C ARG A 133 -25.48 14.34 -7.89
N THR A 134 -24.28 14.73 -8.31
CA THR A 134 -24.07 15.85 -9.25
C THR A 134 -24.56 15.52 -10.67
N THR A 135 -24.35 14.28 -11.13
CA THR A 135 -24.69 13.86 -12.51
C THR A 135 -26.08 13.22 -12.63
N GLY A 136 -26.73 12.90 -11.50
CA GLY A 136 -28.03 12.23 -11.45
C GLY A 136 -28.01 10.74 -11.77
N ARG A 137 -26.82 10.13 -11.96
CA ARG A 137 -26.66 8.69 -12.25
C ARG A 137 -25.30 8.17 -11.80
N ASP A 138 -25.22 6.87 -11.49
CA ASP A 138 -23.95 6.18 -11.28
C ASP A 138 -23.16 6.10 -12.59
N TYR A 139 -22.07 6.83 -12.69
CA TYR A 139 -21.27 6.91 -13.92
C TYR A 139 -20.08 5.93 -13.94
N CYS A 140 -19.39 5.80 -12.81
CA CYS A 140 -18.20 4.96 -12.67
C CYS A 140 -18.37 3.92 -11.56
N VAL A 141 -17.54 2.88 -11.61
CA VAL A 141 -17.29 1.93 -10.53
C VAL A 141 -15.79 1.88 -10.28
N VAL A 142 -15.40 1.86 -9.00
CA VAL A 142 -14.00 1.81 -8.56
C VAL A 142 -13.79 0.53 -7.75
N TYR A 143 -12.68 -0.15 -8.02
CA TYR A 143 -12.31 -1.44 -7.44
C TYR A 143 -10.95 -1.34 -6.75
N LYS A 144 -10.85 -1.82 -5.52
CA LYS A 144 -9.57 -1.98 -4.81
C LYS A 144 -8.97 -3.35 -5.11
N ASN A 145 -8.43 -3.52 -6.31
CA ASN A 145 -7.84 -4.76 -6.81
C ASN A 145 -6.61 -4.44 -7.67
N ASN A 146 -6.09 -5.40 -8.44
CA ASN A 146 -4.87 -5.24 -9.22
C ASN A 146 -4.98 -5.63 -10.69
N SER A 147 -6.17 -6.01 -11.17
CA SER A 147 -6.37 -6.37 -12.56
C SER A 147 -7.81 -6.22 -13.02
N ASP A 148 -8.01 -5.85 -14.28
CA ASP A 148 -9.33 -5.73 -14.91
C ASP A 148 -9.82 -7.04 -15.56
N GLY A 149 -9.02 -8.12 -15.52
CA GLY A 149 -9.33 -9.39 -16.18
C GLY A 149 -9.23 -9.34 -17.71
N LYS A 150 -8.62 -8.29 -18.27
CA LYS A 150 -8.44 -8.05 -19.71
C LYS A 150 -6.97 -7.94 -20.10
N GLY A 151 -6.06 -8.36 -19.21
CA GLY A 151 -4.62 -8.35 -19.41
C GLY A 151 -3.91 -7.15 -18.78
N ASN A 152 -4.61 -6.20 -18.17
CA ASN A 152 -4.00 -5.05 -17.51
C ASN A 152 -3.78 -5.32 -16.02
N SER A 153 -2.71 -4.76 -15.45
CA SER A 153 -2.46 -4.80 -14.02
C SER A 153 -1.96 -3.46 -13.48
N TYR A 154 -2.46 -3.10 -12.31
CA TYR A 154 -2.18 -1.87 -11.57
C TYR A 154 -1.74 -2.16 -10.13
N GLY A 155 -1.10 -1.17 -9.52
CA GLY A 155 -0.25 -1.31 -8.34
C GLY A 155 -0.98 -1.27 -6.98
N TYR A 156 -0.51 -2.12 -6.07
CA TYR A 156 -0.52 -1.83 -4.63
C TYR A 156 0.93 -1.79 -4.18
N HIS A 157 1.41 -0.61 -3.78
CA HIS A 157 2.79 -0.44 -3.35
C HIS A 157 2.88 -0.24 -1.84
N GLU A 158 3.88 -0.86 -1.22
CA GLU A 158 4.23 -0.64 0.17
C GLU A 158 5.54 0.13 0.25
N ASN A 159 5.65 0.99 1.24
CA ASN A 159 6.78 1.89 1.41
C ASN A 159 7.35 1.76 2.81
N TYR A 160 8.64 1.49 2.90
CA TYR A 160 9.33 1.32 4.19
C TYR A 160 10.57 2.20 4.23
N LEU A 161 10.64 3.06 5.25
CA LEU A 161 11.88 3.76 5.55
C LEU A 161 12.91 2.75 6.05
N MET A 162 14.11 2.75 5.46
CA MET A 162 15.22 1.86 5.81
C MET A 162 16.52 2.64 5.95
N SER A 163 17.48 2.07 6.68
CA SER A 163 18.82 2.63 6.76
C SER A 163 19.55 2.50 5.42
N ARG A 164 20.18 3.58 4.96
CA ARG A 164 21.03 3.58 3.76
C ARG A 164 22.25 2.64 3.92
N ALA A 165 22.63 2.33 5.15
CA ALA A 165 23.77 1.47 5.45
C ALA A 165 23.56 0.00 5.04
N VAL A 166 22.32 -0.44 4.83
CA VAL A 166 22.02 -1.80 4.37
C VAL A 166 22.31 -1.90 2.87
N PRO A 167 23.26 -2.75 2.42
CA PRO A 167 23.55 -2.91 1.00
C PRO A 167 22.35 -3.45 0.22
N PHE A 168 22.07 -2.88 -0.95
CA PHE A 168 20.90 -3.27 -1.76
C PHE A 168 20.91 -4.76 -2.16
N GLU A 169 22.08 -5.33 -2.43
CA GLU A 169 22.23 -6.76 -2.71
C GLU A 169 21.76 -7.65 -1.54
N ARG A 170 22.02 -7.23 -0.29
CA ARG A 170 21.53 -7.93 0.91
C ARG A 170 20.01 -7.86 0.99
N ILE A 171 19.43 -6.70 0.64
CA ILE A 171 17.97 -6.52 0.58
C ILE A 171 17.37 -7.49 -0.43
N VAL A 172 17.91 -7.55 -1.67
CA VAL A 172 17.44 -8.47 -2.71
C VAL A 172 17.53 -9.92 -2.23
N LYS A 173 18.69 -10.32 -1.68
CA LYS A 173 18.91 -11.70 -1.24
C LYS A 173 17.91 -12.16 -0.17
N VAL A 174 17.69 -11.33 0.85
CA VAL A 174 16.77 -11.65 1.94
C VAL A 174 15.32 -11.54 1.47
N LEU A 175 14.92 -10.45 0.83
CA LEU A 175 13.51 -10.20 0.58
C LEU A 175 12.92 -11.04 -0.56
N THR A 176 13.73 -11.53 -1.50
CA THR A 176 13.24 -12.36 -2.62
C THR A 176 12.41 -13.57 -2.15
N PRO A 177 12.93 -14.50 -1.32
CA PRO A 177 12.14 -15.64 -0.86
C PRO A 177 10.94 -15.22 0.00
N PHE A 178 11.04 -14.13 0.76
CA PHE A 178 9.94 -13.60 1.56
C PHE A 178 8.80 -13.10 0.66
N PHE A 179 9.11 -12.28 -0.36
CA PHE A 179 8.15 -11.76 -1.32
C PHE A 179 7.48 -12.83 -2.17
N VAL A 180 8.24 -13.82 -2.62
CA VAL A 180 7.71 -14.96 -3.39
C VAL A 180 6.67 -15.75 -2.60
N THR A 181 6.82 -15.83 -1.28
CA THR A 181 6.02 -16.75 -0.44
C THR A 181 4.96 -16.06 0.42
N ARG A 182 5.06 -14.75 0.69
CA ARG A 182 4.10 -14.06 1.57
C ARG A 182 2.67 -13.98 1.01
N SER A 183 2.47 -14.19 -0.30
CA SER A 183 1.14 -14.20 -0.91
C SER A 183 0.21 -15.24 -0.29
N ILE A 184 0.72 -16.31 0.34
CA ILE A 184 -0.10 -17.30 1.04
C ILE A 184 -1.01 -16.68 2.13
N PHE A 185 -0.59 -15.57 2.75
CA PHE A 185 -1.40 -14.78 3.70
C PHE A 185 -1.69 -13.35 3.23
N ALA A 186 -1.12 -12.92 2.10
CA ALA A 186 -1.26 -11.56 1.59
C ALA A 186 -1.98 -11.47 0.22
N GLY A 187 -2.38 -12.60 -0.37
CA GLY A 187 -3.06 -12.66 -1.66
C GLY A 187 -4.53 -12.26 -1.58
N ALA A 188 -5.01 -11.57 -2.61
CA ALA A 188 -6.39 -11.10 -2.73
C ALA A 188 -7.31 -12.09 -3.46
N GLY A 189 -6.74 -13.12 -4.08
CA GLY A 189 -7.46 -14.11 -4.86
C GLY A 189 -7.87 -13.61 -6.23
N LYS A 190 -7.86 -14.50 -7.23
CA LYS A 190 -8.18 -14.18 -8.62
C LYS A 190 -8.78 -15.38 -9.34
N VAL A 191 -9.83 -15.15 -10.11
CA VAL A 191 -10.38 -16.13 -11.07
C VAL A 191 -9.59 -16.05 -12.37
N GLY A 192 -9.12 -17.19 -12.86
CA GLY A 192 -8.39 -17.25 -14.12
C GLY A 192 -6.89 -16.97 -14.01
N ALA A 193 -6.23 -17.02 -15.16
CA ALA A 193 -4.84 -16.63 -15.38
C ALA A 193 -4.77 -15.48 -16.38
N GLU A 194 -3.73 -14.65 -16.28
CA GLU A 194 -3.47 -13.57 -17.24
C GLU A 194 -1.99 -13.54 -17.65
N ASN A 195 -1.61 -12.51 -18.42
CA ASN A 195 -0.25 -12.30 -18.89
C ASN A 195 0.32 -13.50 -19.66
N GLN A 196 -0.54 -14.17 -20.45
CA GLN A 196 -0.19 -15.35 -21.26
C GLN A 196 0.42 -16.51 -20.45
N THR A 197 0.16 -16.55 -19.14
CA THR A 197 0.59 -17.66 -18.28
C THR A 197 -0.34 -18.88 -18.45
N GLY A 198 0.08 -20.03 -17.91
CA GLY A 198 -0.72 -21.26 -17.97
C GLY A 198 -2.09 -21.11 -17.29
N PRO A 199 -3.15 -21.71 -17.87
CA PRO A 199 -4.51 -21.55 -17.37
C PRO A 199 -4.66 -22.07 -15.93
N THR A 200 -5.52 -21.41 -15.17
CA THR A 200 -5.92 -21.82 -13.81
C THR A 200 -7.35 -21.35 -13.56
N ASP A 201 -8.11 -22.08 -12.77
CA ASP A 201 -9.47 -21.67 -12.40
C ASP A 201 -9.44 -20.55 -11.36
N TYR A 202 -8.59 -20.70 -10.35
CA TYR A 202 -8.43 -19.75 -9.26
C TYR A 202 -6.98 -19.76 -8.75
N GLN A 203 -6.47 -18.58 -8.39
CA GLN A 203 -5.14 -18.41 -7.82
C GLN A 203 -5.16 -17.43 -6.64
N ILE A 204 -4.16 -17.54 -5.76
CA ILE A 204 -4.03 -16.78 -4.51
C ILE A 204 -3.74 -15.31 -4.77
N SER A 205 -2.87 -14.99 -5.73
CA SER A 205 -2.45 -13.62 -6.01
C SER A 205 -2.96 -13.11 -7.35
N GLN A 206 -3.41 -11.86 -7.36
CA GLN A 206 -3.78 -11.16 -8.58
C GLN A 206 -2.56 -10.74 -9.41
N ARG A 207 -1.46 -10.42 -8.72
CA ARG A 207 -0.24 -9.85 -9.31
C ARG A 207 0.78 -10.89 -9.77
N ALA A 208 0.78 -12.10 -9.23
CA ALA A 208 1.83 -13.09 -9.46
C ALA A 208 2.15 -13.37 -10.95
N ASP A 209 1.11 -13.40 -11.81
CA ASP A 209 1.28 -13.64 -13.25
C ASP A 209 2.02 -12.51 -13.98
N PHE A 210 1.99 -11.29 -13.43
CA PHE A 210 2.53 -10.08 -14.06
C PHE A 210 4.01 -9.81 -13.72
N PHE A 211 4.63 -10.62 -12.87
CA PHE A 211 6.07 -10.52 -12.60
C PHE A 211 6.89 -11.32 -13.62
N GLU A 212 7.96 -10.68 -14.10
CA GLU A 212 8.75 -11.15 -15.24
C GLU A 212 10.26 -11.12 -14.99
N CYS A 213 10.71 -10.38 -13.97
CA CYS A 213 12.13 -10.35 -13.61
C CYS A 213 12.33 -10.23 -12.09
N LEU A 214 13.59 -10.32 -11.66
CA LEU A 214 13.94 -10.29 -10.24
C LEU A 214 14.09 -8.86 -9.71
N VAL A 215 14.92 -8.05 -10.38
CA VAL A 215 15.23 -6.66 -10.00
C VAL A 215 15.14 -5.76 -11.22
N ASP A 216 14.37 -4.68 -11.11
CA ASP A 216 14.25 -3.62 -12.11
C ASP A 216 13.65 -2.36 -11.46
N LEU A 217 13.68 -1.23 -12.17
CA LEU A 217 13.06 0.03 -11.74
C LEU A 217 11.59 0.11 -12.17
N ASN A 218 11.23 -0.55 -13.27
CA ASN A 218 9.94 -0.38 -13.92
C ASN A 218 8.78 -0.95 -13.08
N THR A 219 7.65 -0.23 -13.04
CA THR A 219 6.44 -0.62 -12.31
C THR A 219 5.28 -1.05 -13.23
N MET A 220 5.37 -0.74 -14.53
CA MET A 220 4.30 -0.91 -15.52
C MET A 220 4.54 -2.04 -16.54
N VAL A 221 5.80 -2.34 -16.85
CA VAL A 221 6.22 -3.40 -17.79
C VAL A 221 7.38 -4.18 -17.21
N ARG A 222 7.54 -5.44 -17.61
CA ARG A 222 8.63 -6.32 -17.15
C ARG A 222 8.79 -6.29 -15.62
N ARG A 223 7.67 -6.37 -14.90
CA ARG A 223 7.63 -6.01 -13.48
C ARG A 223 8.60 -6.89 -12.65
N PRO A 224 9.40 -6.28 -11.77
CA PRO A 224 10.33 -6.99 -10.90
C PRO A 224 9.69 -7.43 -9.59
N ILE A 225 10.17 -8.55 -9.03
CA ILE A 225 9.82 -8.96 -7.66
C ILE A 225 10.36 -7.95 -6.64
N VAL A 226 11.57 -7.43 -6.85
CA VAL A 226 12.19 -6.37 -6.03
C VAL A 226 12.39 -5.13 -6.89
N ASN A 227 11.62 -4.09 -6.61
CA ASN A 227 11.78 -2.82 -7.32
C ASN A 227 13.02 -2.05 -6.81
N SER A 228 13.75 -1.42 -7.72
CA SER A 228 14.99 -0.69 -7.41
C SER A 228 14.82 0.83 -7.33
N ARG A 229 13.59 1.37 -7.28
CA ARG A 229 13.36 2.82 -7.16
C ARG A 229 14.02 3.38 -5.90
N ASP A 230 14.80 4.43 -6.09
CA ASP A 230 15.61 5.06 -5.04
C ASP A 230 15.24 6.52 -4.84
N GLU A 231 14.01 6.72 -4.43
CA GLU A 231 13.41 8.02 -4.15
C GLU A 231 12.98 8.06 -2.68
N PRO A 232 13.87 8.47 -1.75
CA PRO A 232 13.65 8.28 -0.32
C PRO A 232 12.59 9.21 0.27
N HIS A 233 12.29 10.34 -0.39
CA HIS A 233 11.57 11.48 0.20
C HIS A 233 12.08 11.84 1.60
N ALA A 234 13.37 11.69 1.82
CA ALA A 234 14.05 11.95 3.09
C ALA A 234 15.52 12.28 2.82
N GLU A 235 16.32 12.53 3.86
CA GLU A 235 17.75 12.73 3.72
C GLU A 235 18.45 11.53 3.04
N TYR A 236 18.86 11.72 1.78
CA TYR A 236 19.39 10.66 0.89
C TYR A 236 20.58 9.90 1.49
N GLY A 237 21.49 10.58 2.17
CA GLY A 237 22.67 9.96 2.78
C GLY A 237 22.38 9.05 3.97
N ARG A 238 21.19 9.15 4.58
CA ARG A 238 20.81 8.40 5.79
C ARG A 238 19.76 7.35 5.53
N TYR A 239 18.83 7.64 4.63
CA TYR A 239 17.64 6.84 4.44
C TYR A 239 17.45 6.36 2.99
N ARG A 240 16.78 5.21 2.88
CA ARG A 240 16.18 4.69 1.66
C ARG A 240 14.68 4.51 1.91
N ARG A 241 13.86 4.75 0.89
CA ARG A 241 12.48 4.24 0.84
C ARG A 241 12.52 2.94 0.05
N LEU A 242 12.31 1.81 0.71
CA LEU A 242 12.11 0.55 0.02
C LEU A 242 10.71 0.57 -0.58
N HIS A 243 10.63 0.69 -1.90
CA HIS A 243 9.39 0.66 -2.69
C HIS A 243 9.10 -0.79 -3.09
N VAL A 244 8.00 -1.35 -2.61
CA VAL A 244 7.64 -2.76 -2.80
C VAL A 244 6.38 -2.84 -3.63
N ILE A 245 6.43 -3.49 -4.79
CA ILE A 245 5.32 -3.51 -5.76
C ILE A 245 4.65 -4.89 -5.93
N VAL A 246 5.09 -5.87 -5.12
CA VAL A 246 4.75 -7.30 -5.28
C VAL A 246 3.43 -7.71 -4.61
N GLY A 247 2.91 -6.88 -3.71
CA GLY A 247 1.69 -7.17 -2.98
C GLY A 247 0.43 -6.98 -3.83
N ASP A 248 -0.63 -7.72 -3.48
CA ASP A 248 -1.99 -7.42 -3.95
C ASP A 248 -2.61 -6.31 -3.10
N ALA A 249 -3.64 -5.63 -3.60
CA ALA A 249 -4.53 -4.79 -2.82
C ALA A 249 -5.53 -5.68 -2.05
N ASN A 250 -5.61 -5.50 -0.73
CA ASN A 250 -6.45 -6.34 0.14
C ASN A 250 -7.66 -5.58 0.66
N MET A 251 -8.80 -6.27 0.77
CA MET A 251 -10.01 -5.78 1.44
C MET A 251 -10.01 -6.21 2.92
N ALA A 252 -9.63 -7.45 3.20
CA ALA A 252 -9.53 -7.97 4.56
C ALA A 252 -8.43 -7.25 5.34
N GLU A 253 -8.80 -6.68 6.49
CA GLU A 253 -7.92 -5.85 7.31
C GLU A 253 -6.69 -6.65 7.80
N LEU A 254 -6.87 -7.94 8.12
CA LEU A 254 -5.81 -8.82 8.59
C LEU A 254 -4.75 -9.09 7.50
N SER A 255 -5.15 -9.28 6.23
CA SER A 255 -4.20 -9.45 5.12
C SER A 255 -3.25 -8.26 5.01
N THR A 256 -3.78 -7.02 5.03
CA THR A 256 -2.97 -5.80 5.00
C THR A 256 -2.09 -5.69 6.24
N TYR A 257 -2.65 -5.97 7.42
CA TYR A 257 -1.93 -5.89 8.69
C TYR A 257 -0.73 -6.84 8.75
N LEU A 258 -0.91 -8.11 8.34
CA LEU A 258 0.18 -9.08 8.27
C LEU A 258 1.16 -8.76 7.15
N LYS A 259 0.68 -8.41 5.95
CA LYS A 259 1.53 -8.06 4.80
C LYS A 259 2.52 -6.95 5.16
N VAL A 260 2.03 -5.90 5.81
CA VAL A 260 2.84 -4.74 6.20
C VAL A 260 3.67 -5.02 7.46
N GLY A 261 3.05 -5.64 8.47
CA GLY A 261 3.69 -5.86 9.76
C GLY A 261 4.81 -6.89 9.75
N THR A 262 4.60 -8.02 9.07
CA THR A 262 5.64 -9.06 8.96
C THR A 262 6.85 -8.55 8.19
N LEU A 263 6.66 -7.75 7.13
CA LEU A 263 7.76 -7.14 6.42
C LEU A 263 8.48 -6.10 7.26
N ALA A 264 7.77 -5.19 7.95
CA ALA A 264 8.39 -4.21 8.84
C ALA A 264 9.33 -4.87 9.88
N ILE A 265 8.88 -5.98 10.47
CA ILE A 265 9.67 -6.81 11.40
C ILE A 265 10.92 -7.38 10.71
N VAL A 266 10.79 -7.97 9.51
CA VAL A 266 11.94 -8.50 8.75
C VAL A 266 12.94 -7.40 8.41
N LEU A 267 12.47 -6.19 8.10
CA LEU A 267 13.33 -5.03 7.84
C LEU A 267 14.06 -4.56 9.11
N ASP A 268 13.47 -4.69 10.30
CA ASP A 268 14.15 -4.39 11.57
C ASP A 268 15.35 -5.32 11.80
N LEU A 269 15.22 -6.61 11.46
CA LEU A 269 16.33 -7.55 11.50
C LEU A 269 17.42 -7.18 10.48
N LEU A 270 17.03 -6.76 9.27
CA LEU A 270 17.98 -6.30 8.24
C LEU A 270 18.77 -5.07 8.69
N ASP A 271 18.10 -4.04 9.20
CA ASP A 271 18.73 -2.81 9.69
C ASP A 271 19.65 -3.09 10.89
N ALA A 272 19.26 -4.00 11.78
CA ALA A 272 20.08 -4.42 12.92
C ALA A 272 21.25 -5.33 12.54
N GLY A 273 21.33 -5.76 11.28
CA GLY A 273 22.33 -6.71 10.80
C GLY A 273 22.18 -8.13 11.37
N ALA A 274 21.01 -8.47 11.91
CA ALA A 274 20.73 -9.76 12.53
C ALA A 274 20.76 -10.94 11.52
N ASP A 275 20.85 -12.14 12.07
CA ASP A 275 20.76 -13.37 11.28
C ASP A 275 19.36 -13.55 10.72
N LEU A 276 19.29 -13.77 9.40
CA LEU A 276 18.06 -13.95 8.64
C LEU A 276 18.15 -15.23 7.79
N PRO A 277 17.01 -15.91 7.53
CA PRO A 277 17.00 -17.12 6.72
C PRO A 277 17.65 -16.90 5.36
N GLN A 278 18.51 -17.85 4.95
CA GLN A 278 19.21 -17.81 3.67
C GLN A 278 18.58 -18.84 2.73
N PHE A 279 17.53 -18.43 2.02
CA PHE A 279 16.94 -19.21 0.94
C PHE A 279 17.31 -18.59 -0.41
N GLU A 280 17.85 -19.41 -1.30
CA GLU A 280 18.08 -19.04 -2.69
C GLU A 280 17.18 -19.92 -3.55
N LEU A 281 16.12 -19.30 -4.10
CA LEU A 281 15.18 -19.97 -5.00
C LEU A 281 15.84 -20.14 -6.37
N ASP A 282 15.68 -21.32 -6.96
CA ASP A 282 16.27 -21.65 -8.27
C ASP A 282 15.76 -20.71 -9.38
N ASP A 283 14.45 -20.43 -9.37
CA ASP A 283 13.81 -19.45 -10.26
C ASP A 283 12.71 -18.71 -9.50
N PRO A 284 12.99 -17.50 -8.97
CA PRO A 284 12.00 -16.71 -8.22
C PRO A 284 10.76 -16.33 -9.04
N VAL A 285 10.90 -16.06 -10.33
CA VAL A 285 9.80 -15.62 -11.22
C VAL A 285 8.84 -16.77 -11.53
N ARG A 286 9.38 -17.98 -11.69
CA ARG A 286 8.54 -19.19 -11.75
C ARG A 286 7.93 -19.51 -10.39
N SER A 287 8.70 -19.37 -9.31
CA SER A 287 8.28 -19.72 -7.96
C SER A 287 7.09 -18.88 -7.50
N ILE A 288 7.07 -17.57 -7.74
CA ILE A 288 5.93 -16.70 -7.33
C ILE A 288 4.62 -17.13 -8.02
N LYS A 289 4.69 -17.54 -9.29
CA LYS A 289 3.56 -18.07 -10.06
C LYS A 289 3.10 -19.44 -9.54
N GLN A 290 4.06 -20.29 -9.14
CA GLN A 290 3.77 -21.60 -8.54
C GLN A 290 3.09 -21.45 -7.19
N VAL A 291 3.61 -20.58 -6.30
CA VAL A 291 2.98 -20.30 -5.00
C VAL A 291 1.56 -19.79 -5.19
N SER A 292 1.33 -18.87 -6.13
CA SER A 292 -0.02 -18.36 -6.41
C SER A 292 -1.02 -19.46 -6.79
N ARG A 293 -0.58 -20.53 -7.46
CA ARG A 293 -1.44 -21.62 -7.94
C ARG A 293 -1.65 -22.73 -6.92
N ASP A 294 -0.84 -22.79 -5.87
CA ASP A 294 -0.93 -23.83 -4.86
C ASP A 294 -1.95 -23.48 -3.77
N LEU A 295 -3.24 -23.68 -4.07
CA LEU A 295 -4.31 -23.38 -3.11
C LEU A 295 -4.31 -24.32 -1.88
N GLY A 296 -3.55 -25.41 -1.93
CA GLY A 296 -3.49 -26.43 -0.88
C GLY A 296 -2.29 -26.32 0.04
N MET A 297 -1.34 -25.41 -0.24
CA MET A 297 -0.08 -25.24 0.49
C MET A 297 0.85 -26.47 0.47
N LYS A 298 0.79 -27.30 -0.58
CA LYS A 298 1.52 -28.58 -0.68
C LYS A 298 2.64 -28.61 -1.71
N GLU A 299 2.69 -27.63 -2.60
CA GLU A 299 3.66 -27.60 -3.68
C GLU A 299 5.07 -27.28 -3.16
N THR A 300 6.06 -27.91 -3.80
CA THR A 300 7.46 -27.73 -3.42
C THR A 300 8.15 -26.71 -4.30
N LEU A 301 8.90 -25.81 -3.67
CA LEU A 301 9.77 -24.83 -4.30
C LEU A 301 11.20 -25.37 -4.36
N LYS A 302 11.83 -25.22 -5.52
CA LYS A 302 13.23 -25.63 -5.73
C LYS A 302 14.17 -24.53 -5.23
N LEU A 303 15.15 -24.95 -4.45
CA LEU A 303 16.27 -24.12 -4.02
C LEU A 303 17.48 -24.38 -4.91
N THR A 304 18.35 -23.39 -5.03
CA THR A 304 19.68 -23.54 -5.63
C THR A 304 20.43 -24.69 -4.94
N GLY A 305 21.07 -25.55 -5.73
CA GLY A 305 21.72 -26.77 -5.24
C GLY A 305 20.80 -27.98 -5.08
N GLY A 306 19.56 -27.92 -5.56
CA GLY A 306 18.69 -29.10 -5.74
C GLY A 306 17.86 -29.50 -4.52
N ARG A 307 17.96 -28.77 -3.39
CA ARG A 307 17.07 -28.95 -2.24
C ARG A 307 15.67 -28.43 -2.57
N SER A 308 14.66 -28.90 -1.83
CA SER A 308 13.29 -28.42 -1.91
C SER A 308 12.80 -27.87 -0.57
N THR A 309 11.81 -26.99 -0.62
CA THR A 309 11.10 -26.42 0.53
C THR A 309 9.65 -26.13 0.16
N THR A 310 8.84 -25.63 1.09
CA THR A 310 7.49 -25.11 0.82
C THR A 310 7.43 -23.60 1.10
N ALA A 311 6.38 -22.93 0.61
CA ALA A 311 6.14 -21.53 0.91
C ALA A 311 5.94 -21.29 2.42
N VAL A 312 5.16 -22.16 3.08
CA VAL A 312 4.94 -22.13 4.53
C VAL A 312 6.26 -22.30 5.29
N ALA A 313 7.12 -23.24 4.89
CA ALA A 313 8.41 -23.46 5.56
C ALA A 313 9.34 -22.25 5.47
N ILE A 314 9.36 -21.54 4.32
CA ILE A 314 10.12 -20.28 4.19
C ILE A 314 9.56 -19.23 5.15
N GLN A 315 8.24 -19.04 5.20
CA GLN A 315 7.61 -18.06 6.09
C GLN A 315 7.82 -18.40 7.57
N ARG A 316 7.75 -19.69 7.97
CA ARG A 316 8.08 -20.14 9.33
C ARG A 316 9.52 -19.86 9.72
N ALA A 317 10.47 -19.99 8.80
CA ALA A 317 11.86 -19.65 9.07
C ALA A 317 12.04 -18.15 9.33
N TYR A 318 11.32 -17.28 8.61
CA TYR A 318 11.30 -15.85 8.87
C TYR A 318 10.69 -15.51 10.24
N LEU A 319 9.54 -16.11 10.56
CA LEU A 319 8.91 -15.97 11.87
C LEU A 319 9.87 -16.39 13.00
N LYS A 320 10.51 -17.55 12.87
CA LYS A 320 11.48 -18.06 13.85
C LYS A 320 12.66 -17.11 14.06
N ALA A 321 13.23 -16.59 12.97
CA ALA A 321 14.34 -15.62 13.05
C ALA A 321 13.89 -14.34 13.76
N ALA A 322 12.70 -13.83 13.43
CA ALA A 322 12.14 -12.65 14.06
C ALA A 322 11.85 -12.85 15.56
N MET A 323 11.22 -13.97 15.95
CA MET A 323 10.99 -14.30 17.36
C MET A 323 12.32 -14.43 18.12
N GLY A 324 13.34 -15.06 17.53
CA GLY A 324 14.67 -15.16 18.11
C GLY A 324 15.34 -13.79 18.31
N TYR A 325 15.23 -12.90 17.32
CA TYR A 325 15.72 -11.53 17.44
C TYR A 325 14.99 -10.76 18.55
N TYR A 326 13.68 -10.94 18.69
CA TYR A 326 12.88 -10.18 19.66
C TYR A 326 12.77 -10.81 21.07
N ALA A 327 13.29 -12.02 21.30
CA ALA A 327 13.11 -12.77 22.54
C ALA A 327 13.51 -12.04 23.83
N CYS A 328 14.50 -11.13 23.77
CA CYS A 328 14.99 -10.36 24.92
C CYS A 328 14.82 -8.84 24.73
N ARG A 329 13.86 -8.42 23.91
CA ARG A 329 13.60 -7.01 23.58
C ARG A 329 12.18 -6.64 23.97
N ASP A 330 11.99 -5.38 24.37
CA ASP A 330 10.65 -4.86 24.57
C ASP A 330 9.90 -4.75 23.25
N LEU A 331 8.70 -5.31 23.23
CA LEU A 331 7.82 -5.32 22.07
C LEU A 331 6.64 -4.39 22.27
N SER A 332 6.34 -3.59 21.24
CA SER A 332 5.07 -2.87 21.16
C SER A 332 3.91 -3.86 21.14
N GLN A 333 2.72 -3.43 21.57
CA GLN A 333 1.52 -4.27 21.53
C GLN A 333 1.19 -4.73 20.10
N VAL A 334 1.42 -3.86 19.11
CA VAL A 334 1.22 -4.16 17.68
C VAL A 334 2.18 -5.27 17.22
N THR A 335 3.46 -5.18 17.57
CA THR A 335 4.44 -6.22 17.21
C THR A 335 4.12 -7.57 17.86
N LYS A 336 3.68 -7.58 19.13
CA LYS A 336 3.23 -8.80 19.81
C LYS A 336 2.04 -9.44 19.08
N ASP A 337 1.05 -8.63 18.73
CA ASP A 337 -0.16 -9.09 18.04
C ASP A 337 0.17 -9.63 16.63
N ILE A 338 1.09 -9.01 15.90
CA ILE A 338 1.58 -9.52 14.60
C ILE A 338 2.21 -10.90 14.76
N PHE A 339 3.04 -11.14 15.78
CA PHE A 339 3.64 -12.47 15.98
C PHE A 339 2.60 -13.55 16.22
N VAL A 340 1.63 -13.29 17.11
CA VAL A 340 0.55 -14.24 17.42
C VAL A 340 -0.25 -14.57 16.15
N ARG A 341 -0.62 -13.55 15.37
CA ARG A 341 -1.41 -13.72 14.16
C ARG A 341 -0.63 -14.37 13.03
N TRP A 342 0.66 -14.05 12.90
CA TRP A 342 1.52 -14.66 11.88
C TRP A 342 1.71 -16.15 12.15
N GLU A 343 1.95 -16.53 13.40
CA GLU A 343 2.04 -17.94 13.82
C GLU A 343 0.73 -18.68 13.57
N ASP A 344 -0.39 -18.17 14.08
CA ASP A 344 -1.73 -18.78 13.94
C ASP A 344 -2.13 -18.95 12.46
N VAL A 345 -1.87 -17.94 11.62
CA VAL A 345 -2.16 -18.03 10.18
C VAL A 345 -1.31 -19.09 9.51
N LEU A 346 -0.01 -19.18 9.83
CA LEU A 346 0.85 -20.22 9.25
C LEU A 346 0.44 -21.63 9.71
N ASP A 347 0.03 -21.78 10.97
CA ASP A 347 -0.50 -23.04 11.51
C ASP A 347 -1.77 -23.48 10.78
N LYS A 348 -2.73 -22.57 10.62
CA LYS A 348 -3.99 -22.82 9.89
C LYS A 348 -3.75 -23.11 8.40
N LEU A 349 -2.84 -22.38 7.74
CA LEU A 349 -2.49 -22.62 6.33
C LEU A 349 -1.90 -24.01 6.12
N GLU A 350 -1.08 -24.50 7.06
CA GLU A 350 -0.49 -25.83 7.00
C GLU A 350 -1.52 -26.95 7.28
N GLN A 351 -2.50 -26.67 8.13
CA GLN A 351 -3.58 -27.60 8.44
C GLN A 351 -4.62 -27.69 7.31
N ASP A 352 -5.28 -26.57 7.02
CA ASP A 352 -6.30 -26.42 5.98
C ASP A 352 -6.57 -24.92 5.76
N PRO A 353 -6.19 -24.34 4.60
CA PRO A 353 -6.41 -22.92 4.33
C PRO A 353 -7.84 -22.43 4.51
N ARG A 354 -8.86 -23.31 4.41
CA ARG A 354 -10.28 -22.94 4.61
C ARG A 354 -10.60 -22.49 6.03
N LEU A 355 -9.73 -22.81 7.00
CA LEU A 355 -9.86 -22.32 8.38
C LEU A 355 -9.70 -20.80 8.49
N LEU A 356 -9.17 -20.15 7.44
CA LEU A 356 -8.89 -18.72 7.37
C LEU A 356 -9.95 -17.93 6.56
N VAL A 357 -11.14 -18.50 6.39
CA VAL A 357 -12.23 -17.89 5.61
C VAL A 357 -12.70 -16.55 6.19
N ARG A 358 -12.45 -16.30 7.48
CA ARG A 358 -12.80 -15.04 8.14
C ARG A 358 -11.61 -14.07 8.18
N GLU A 359 -10.44 -14.49 7.71
CA GLU A 359 -9.18 -13.80 7.96
C GLU A 359 -8.54 -13.30 6.66
N LEU A 360 -8.52 -14.12 5.60
CA LEU A 360 -7.77 -13.86 4.38
C LEU A 360 -8.68 -13.65 3.18
N ASP A 361 -8.36 -12.64 2.34
CA ASP A 361 -9.15 -12.29 1.16
C ASP A 361 -9.36 -13.46 0.20
N TRP A 362 -8.27 -14.12 -0.22
CA TRP A 362 -8.34 -15.18 -1.22
C TRP A 362 -9.16 -16.39 -0.71
N VAL A 363 -9.13 -16.67 0.59
CA VAL A 363 -9.91 -17.77 1.18
C VAL A 363 -11.38 -17.38 1.26
N ALA A 364 -11.68 -16.19 1.79
CA ALA A 364 -13.05 -15.67 1.91
C ALA A 364 -13.75 -15.56 0.56
N LYS A 365 -13.04 -14.99 -0.42
CA LYS A 365 -13.53 -14.81 -1.79
C LYS A 365 -13.76 -16.16 -2.46
N ARG A 366 -12.80 -17.09 -2.37
CA ARG A 366 -12.94 -18.44 -2.94
C ARG A 366 -14.16 -19.15 -2.36
N GLN A 367 -14.33 -19.17 -1.04
CA GLN A 367 -15.49 -19.79 -0.39
C GLN A 367 -16.81 -19.18 -0.88
N MET A 368 -16.86 -17.84 -1.04
CA MET A 368 -18.05 -17.16 -1.54
C MET A 368 -18.42 -17.62 -2.96
N MET A 369 -17.44 -17.74 -3.84
CA MET A 369 -17.61 -18.18 -5.23
C MET A 369 -17.99 -19.66 -5.32
N GLU A 370 -17.31 -20.53 -4.58
CA GLU A 370 -17.62 -21.96 -4.51
C GLU A 370 -19.05 -22.19 -4.01
N SER A 371 -19.46 -21.46 -2.96
CA SER A 371 -20.84 -21.53 -2.45
C SER A 371 -21.86 -21.02 -3.47
N TYR A 372 -21.51 -20.05 -4.31
CA TYR A 372 -22.38 -19.56 -5.39
C TYR A 372 -22.53 -20.61 -6.48
N MET A 373 -21.42 -21.19 -6.93
CA MET A 373 -21.37 -22.23 -7.96
C MET A 373 -22.20 -23.46 -7.54
N GLU A 374 -22.07 -23.91 -6.30
CA GLU A 374 -22.85 -25.02 -5.76
C GLU A 374 -24.36 -24.72 -5.81
N ARG A 375 -24.79 -23.53 -5.35
CA ARG A 375 -26.21 -23.15 -5.34
C ARG A 375 -26.80 -22.93 -6.73
N LYS A 376 -25.98 -22.57 -7.72
CA LYS A 376 -26.43 -22.22 -9.08
C LYS A 376 -26.15 -23.33 -10.10
N GLY A 377 -25.44 -24.39 -9.72
CA GLY A 377 -25.08 -25.49 -10.61
C GLY A 377 -24.21 -25.01 -11.78
N CYS A 378 -23.23 -24.13 -11.52
CA CYS A 378 -22.30 -23.63 -12.53
C CYS A 378 -20.83 -23.80 -12.11
N GLY A 379 -19.90 -23.48 -13.02
CA GLY A 379 -18.45 -23.62 -12.81
C GLY A 379 -17.68 -22.29 -12.89
N TRP A 380 -16.35 -22.37 -12.82
CA TRP A 380 -15.42 -21.22 -12.87
C TRP A 380 -15.43 -20.47 -14.21
N ASP A 381 -15.92 -21.11 -15.26
CA ASP A 381 -16.10 -20.55 -16.60
C ASP A 381 -17.33 -19.63 -16.71
N ASP A 382 -18.23 -19.64 -15.71
CA ASP A 382 -19.41 -18.80 -15.68
C ASP A 382 -19.02 -17.30 -15.59
N PRO A 383 -19.50 -16.45 -16.52
CA PRO A 383 -19.22 -15.01 -16.49
C PRO A 383 -19.63 -14.32 -15.17
N ARG A 384 -20.62 -14.88 -14.45
CA ARG A 384 -21.07 -14.35 -13.16
C ARG A 384 -20.01 -14.56 -12.08
N VAL A 385 -19.28 -15.67 -12.11
CA VAL A 385 -18.18 -15.93 -11.16
C VAL A 385 -17.01 -14.97 -11.40
N ARG A 386 -16.68 -14.69 -12.67
CA ARG A 386 -15.70 -13.66 -13.03
C ARG A 386 -16.13 -12.26 -12.58
N LEU A 387 -17.41 -11.92 -12.73
CA LEU A 387 -17.93 -10.66 -12.24
C LEU A 387 -17.88 -10.57 -10.71
N MET A 388 -18.16 -11.67 -9.99
CA MET A 388 -18.02 -11.72 -8.53
C MET A 388 -16.58 -11.43 -8.08
N ASP A 389 -15.56 -11.81 -8.86
CA ASP A 389 -14.16 -11.52 -8.55
C ASP A 389 -13.91 -10.01 -8.49
N LEU A 390 -14.40 -9.27 -9.49
CA LEU A 390 -14.34 -7.81 -9.50
C LEU A 390 -15.22 -7.20 -8.41
N GLN A 391 -16.47 -7.65 -8.27
CA GLN A 391 -17.43 -7.10 -7.31
C GLN A 391 -17.03 -7.32 -5.84
N TYR A 392 -16.17 -8.29 -5.54
CA TYR A 392 -15.56 -8.42 -4.22
C TYR A 392 -14.83 -7.15 -3.79
N HIS A 393 -14.21 -6.46 -4.75
CA HIS A 393 -13.35 -5.30 -4.54
C HIS A 393 -14.03 -3.95 -4.78
N ASP A 394 -15.32 -3.91 -5.09
CA ASP A 394 -16.05 -2.64 -5.29
C ASP A 394 -16.04 -1.84 -3.98
N VAL A 395 -15.54 -0.60 -4.04
CA VAL A 395 -15.32 0.24 -2.85
C VAL A 395 -16.61 0.75 -2.22
N ARG A 396 -17.76 0.63 -2.90
CA ARG A 396 -19.05 1.12 -2.39
C ARG A 396 -19.57 0.19 -1.31
N PRO A 397 -19.80 0.68 -0.07
CA PRO A 397 -20.21 -0.18 1.03
C PRO A 397 -21.50 -0.97 0.77
N ASP A 398 -22.48 -0.41 0.06
CA ASP A 398 -23.76 -1.07 -0.23
C ASP A 398 -23.73 -2.01 -1.45
N LYS A 399 -22.66 -1.99 -2.26
CA LYS A 399 -22.52 -2.81 -3.47
C LYS A 399 -21.45 -3.89 -3.39
N GLY A 400 -20.31 -3.60 -2.77
CA GLY A 400 -19.17 -4.53 -2.72
C GLY A 400 -19.47 -5.81 -1.95
N LEU A 401 -19.06 -6.96 -2.52
CA LEU A 401 -19.35 -8.26 -1.90
C LEU A 401 -18.54 -8.46 -0.61
N PHE A 402 -17.32 -7.92 -0.51
CA PHE A 402 -16.56 -7.92 0.74
C PHE A 402 -17.35 -7.29 1.89
N PHE A 403 -17.96 -6.12 1.67
CA PHE A 403 -18.73 -5.41 2.68
C PHE A 403 -19.98 -6.19 3.13
N THR A 404 -20.48 -7.13 2.33
CA THR A 404 -21.53 -8.05 2.74
C THR A 404 -21.04 -9.05 3.80
N LEU A 405 -19.81 -9.55 3.65
CA LEU A 405 -19.17 -10.39 4.68
C LEU A 405 -18.92 -9.58 5.95
N GLU A 406 -18.42 -8.36 5.81
CA GLU A 406 -18.15 -7.47 6.94
C GLU A 406 -19.41 -7.15 7.75
N ARG A 407 -20.49 -6.70 7.10
CA ARG A 407 -21.77 -6.42 7.77
C ARG A 407 -22.40 -7.65 8.43
N SER A 408 -22.10 -8.84 7.91
CA SER A 408 -22.59 -10.10 8.47
C SER A 408 -21.67 -10.67 9.56
N HIS A 409 -20.62 -9.94 9.94
CA HIS A 409 -19.58 -10.39 10.87
C HIS A 409 -18.95 -11.72 10.43
N LEU A 410 -18.76 -11.91 9.12
CA LEU A 410 -18.14 -13.10 8.52
C LEU A 410 -16.66 -12.89 8.16
N ILE A 411 -16.13 -11.69 8.38
CA ILE A 411 -14.70 -11.38 8.25
C ILE A 411 -14.23 -10.66 9.52
N GLU A 412 -12.99 -10.90 9.94
CA GLU A 412 -12.35 -10.26 11.08
C GLU A 412 -11.97 -8.82 10.76
N ARG A 413 -12.03 -7.97 11.79
CA ARG A 413 -11.55 -6.59 11.75
C ARG A 413 -10.39 -6.41 12.73
N ILE A 414 -9.40 -5.63 12.30
CA ILE A 414 -8.26 -5.18 13.08
C ILE A 414 -8.53 -3.82 13.68
N VAL A 415 -9.14 -2.90 12.92
CA VAL A 415 -9.40 -1.52 13.34
C VAL A 415 -10.89 -1.27 13.58
N GLN A 416 -11.18 -0.36 14.50
CA GLN A 416 -12.53 0.05 14.82
C GLN A 416 -12.99 1.19 13.90
N GLU A 417 -14.30 1.37 13.78
CA GLU A 417 -14.90 2.44 12.97
C GLU A 417 -14.42 3.84 13.38
N VAL A 418 -14.21 4.07 14.68
CA VAL A 418 -13.68 5.35 15.20
C VAL A 418 -12.26 5.64 14.71
N GLU A 419 -11.44 4.61 14.50
CA GLU A 419 -10.08 4.77 13.99
C GLU A 419 -10.11 5.14 12.50
N ILE A 420 -10.99 4.51 11.71
CA ILE A 420 -11.16 4.82 10.28
C ILE A 420 -11.72 6.23 10.09
N ALA A 421 -12.77 6.59 10.82
CA ALA A 421 -13.37 7.92 10.76
C ALA A 421 -12.38 9.03 11.14
N ARG A 422 -11.51 8.76 12.13
CA ARG A 422 -10.43 9.67 12.50
C ARG A 422 -9.37 9.76 11.40
N ALA A 423 -8.94 8.63 10.83
CA ALA A 423 -7.92 8.54 9.79
C ALA A 423 -8.29 9.29 8.50
N GLU A 424 -9.58 9.52 8.24
CA GLU A 424 -10.01 10.30 7.08
C GLU A 424 -9.61 11.78 7.18
N PHE A 425 -9.69 12.38 8.38
CA PHE A 425 -9.53 13.82 8.57
C PHE A 425 -8.37 14.23 9.48
N THR A 426 -7.76 13.28 10.19
CA THR A 426 -6.69 13.54 11.15
C THR A 426 -5.42 12.79 10.75
N PRO A 427 -4.28 13.48 10.60
CA PRO A 427 -3.03 12.83 10.26
C PRO A 427 -2.47 11.96 11.42
N PRO A 428 -1.60 10.98 11.12
CA PRO A 428 -0.82 10.27 12.13
C PRO A 428 -0.04 11.25 13.01
N SER A 429 0.00 10.98 14.32
CA SER A 429 0.65 11.89 15.28
C SER A 429 2.18 11.73 15.35
N GLY A 430 2.69 10.57 14.92
CA GLY A 430 4.09 10.17 15.10
C GLY A 430 5.04 10.53 13.95
N THR A 431 4.56 11.21 12.90
CA THR A 431 5.36 11.53 11.70
C THR A 431 5.16 12.98 11.24
N ARG A 432 5.94 13.41 10.24
CA ARG A 432 5.77 14.70 9.55
C ARG A 432 4.40 14.90 8.91
N ALA A 433 3.65 13.82 8.68
CA ALA A 433 2.28 13.89 8.19
C ALA A 433 1.41 14.72 9.13
N TYR A 434 1.70 14.71 10.44
CA TYR A 434 1.02 15.56 11.42
C TYR A 434 1.09 17.04 11.03
N PHE A 435 2.31 17.58 10.91
CA PHE A 435 2.53 18.98 10.54
C PHE A 435 1.91 19.30 9.18
N ARG A 436 2.08 18.42 8.19
CA ARG A 436 1.53 18.59 6.84
C ARG A 436 0.01 18.66 6.85
N GLY A 437 -0.68 17.66 7.41
CA GLY A 437 -2.13 17.60 7.48
C GLY A 437 -2.73 18.76 8.29
N ARG A 438 -2.13 19.08 9.45
CA ARG A 438 -2.55 20.24 10.26
C ARG A 438 -2.40 21.56 9.50
N CYS A 439 -1.32 21.75 8.75
CA CYS A 439 -1.15 22.94 7.91
C CYS A 439 -2.19 23.00 6.78
N VAL A 440 -2.45 21.86 6.14
CA VAL A 440 -3.45 21.74 5.08
C VAL A 440 -4.85 22.10 5.59
N SER A 441 -5.22 21.66 6.79
CA SER A 441 -6.51 21.99 7.39
C SER A 441 -6.58 23.42 7.94
N LYS A 442 -5.58 23.87 8.72
CA LYS A 442 -5.63 25.16 9.44
C LYS A 442 -5.36 26.35 8.52
N PHE A 443 -4.43 26.22 7.58
CA PHE A 443 -3.94 27.33 6.74
C PHE A 443 -4.32 27.17 5.27
N ALA A 444 -5.41 26.47 4.96
CA ALA A 444 -5.85 26.14 3.61
C ALA A 444 -5.87 27.33 2.63
N LYS A 445 -6.27 28.53 3.10
CA LYS A 445 -6.34 29.75 2.28
C LYS A 445 -4.98 30.30 1.85
N SER A 446 -3.96 30.06 2.65
CA SER A 446 -2.58 30.52 2.41
C SER A 446 -1.68 29.40 1.89
N LEU A 447 -2.23 28.20 1.67
CA LEU A 447 -1.48 27.05 1.19
C LEU A 447 -1.31 27.14 -0.32
N TYR A 448 -0.06 27.29 -0.77
CA TYR A 448 0.28 27.26 -2.19
C TYR A 448 0.39 25.82 -2.69
N GLY A 449 1.05 24.94 -1.93
CA GLY A 449 1.23 23.54 -2.28
C GLY A 449 1.90 22.73 -1.18
N VAL A 450 1.99 21.42 -1.38
CA VAL A 450 2.72 20.51 -0.49
C VAL A 450 3.40 19.41 -1.27
N SER A 451 4.36 18.76 -0.64
CA SER A 451 4.89 17.46 -1.06
C SER A 451 5.04 16.57 0.16
N TRP A 452 5.61 15.37 -0.01
CA TRP A 452 6.11 14.59 1.12
C TRP A 452 7.17 15.35 1.94
N THR A 453 7.96 16.21 1.30
CA THR A 453 9.15 16.85 1.89
C THR A 453 9.00 18.35 2.17
N SER A 454 7.82 18.94 1.93
CA SER A 454 7.63 20.38 2.06
C SER A 454 6.18 20.80 2.25
N VAL A 455 5.99 21.94 2.90
CA VAL A 455 4.75 22.72 2.86
C VAL A 455 5.10 24.11 2.31
N LEU A 456 4.33 24.58 1.34
CA LEU A 456 4.52 25.85 0.65
C LEU A 456 3.37 26.79 0.98
N PHE A 457 3.69 27.98 1.50
CA PHE A 457 2.72 29.01 1.80
C PHE A 457 2.87 30.21 0.87
N ASP A 458 1.75 30.72 0.36
CA ASP A 458 1.67 32.05 -0.24
C ASP A 458 1.53 33.08 0.89
N VAL A 459 2.53 33.95 1.03
CA VAL A 459 2.57 35.02 2.05
C VAL A 459 2.27 36.40 1.45
N GLY A 460 1.68 36.44 0.24
CA GLY A 460 1.40 37.67 -0.49
C GLY A 460 2.63 38.23 -1.21
N ASN A 461 2.43 39.34 -1.93
CA ASN A 461 3.46 40.01 -2.74
C ASN A 461 4.19 39.08 -3.73
N ASN A 462 3.49 38.08 -4.28
CA ASN A 462 4.04 37.04 -5.15
C ASN A 462 5.21 36.25 -4.53
N GLN A 463 5.23 36.09 -3.20
CA GLN A 463 6.25 35.29 -2.50
C GLN A 463 5.67 33.99 -1.96
N VAL A 464 6.33 32.87 -2.30
CA VAL A 464 6.06 31.56 -1.70
C VAL A 464 7.17 31.22 -0.69
N LYS A 465 6.80 30.83 0.53
CA LYS A 465 7.72 30.36 1.56
C LYS A 465 7.62 28.85 1.70
N ARG A 466 8.77 28.17 1.65
CA ARG A 466 8.91 26.73 1.79
C ARG A 466 9.33 26.37 3.21
N VAL A 467 8.55 25.50 3.85
CA VAL A 467 8.90 24.83 5.11
C VAL A 467 9.35 23.40 4.78
N PRO A 468 10.62 23.05 4.95
CA PRO A 468 11.12 21.71 4.65
C PRO A 468 10.68 20.69 5.71
N LEU A 469 10.37 19.47 5.26
CA LEU A 469 9.97 18.31 6.06
C LEU A 469 10.84 17.08 5.71
N MET A 470 12.15 17.25 5.59
CA MET A 470 13.07 16.20 5.09
C MET A 470 13.23 15.00 6.01
N ASP A 471 13.00 15.16 7.31
CA ASP A 471 13.03 14.04 8.26
C ASP A 471 11.60 13.56 8.52
N PRO A 472 11.24 12.31 8.14
CA PRO A 472 9.89 11.76 8.33
C PRO A 472 9.42 11.73 9.80
N LEU A 473 10.34 11.81 10.75
CA LEU A 473 10.08 11.78 12.19
C LEU A 473 10.24 13.14 12.87
N ARG A 474 10.40 14.21 12.08
CA ARG A 474 10.23 15.61 12.53
C ARG A 474 8.85 16.10 12.13
N GLY A 475 8.34 17.13 12.78
CA GLY A 475 6.98 17.63 12.49
C GLY A 475 5.85 16.77 13.09
N THR A 476 6.18 15.93 14.07
CA THR A 476 5.21 15.13 14.84
C THR A 476 4.33 16.02 15.71
N ALA A 477 3.27 15.42 16.28
CA ALA A 477 2.43 16.08 17.27
C ALA A 477 3.24 16.56 18.47
N SER A 478 4.09 15.69 19.03
CA SER A 478 4.93 16.03 20.19
C SER A 478 5.91 17.18 19.95
N LEU A 479 6.28 17.43 18.68
CA LEU A 479 7.20 18.51 18.34
C LEU A 479 6.50 19.80 17.90
N THR A 480 5.27 19.72 17.37
CA THR A 480 4.65 20.85 16.65
C THR A 480 3.21 21.15 17.01
N SER A 481 2.56 20.40 17.91
CA SER A 481 1.17 20.68 18.33
C SER A 481 1.02 22.11 18.85
N ASP A 482 1.82 22.48 19.86
CA ASP A 482 1.67 23.75 20.57
C ASP A 482 2.01 24.94 19.65
N LEU A 483 3.02 24.74 18.79
CA LEU A 483 3.39 25.68 17.74
C LEU A 483 2.20 25.96 16.80
N LEU A 484 1.57 24.90 16.28
CA LEU A 484 0.46 24.97 15.35
C LEU A 484 -0.82 25.47 16.01
N ASP A 485 -1.05 25.14 17.28
CA ASP A 485 -2.22 25.58 18.04
C ASP A 485 -2.15 27.09 18.30
N GLN A 486 -0.99 27.61 18.70
CA GLN A 486 -0.79 29.04 19.00
C GLN A 486 -0.63 29.95 17.77
N ALA A 487 -0.28 29.41 16.60
CA ALA A 487 -0.10 30.22 15.39
C ALA A 487 -1.44 30.48 14.69
N GLU A 488 -1.98 31.69 14.83
CA GLU A 488 -3.23 32.10 14.14
C GLU A 488 -3.03 32.44 12.66
N THR A 489 -1.80 32.79 12.26
CA THR A 489 -1.44 33.14 10.89
C THR A 489 -0.20 32.38 10.42
N VAL A 490 -0.03 32.27 9.10
CA VAL A 490 1.18 31.71 8.50
C VAL A 490 2.43 32.51 8.91
N ASP A 491 2.36 33.84 8.97
CA ASP A 491 3.50 34.66 9.40
C ASP A 491 3.91 34.35 10.85
N ALA A 492 2.94 34.15 11.74
CA ALA A 492 3.21 33.76 13.12
C ALA A 492 3.84 32.35 13.20
N LEU A 493 3.37 31.40 12.39
CA LEU A 493 3.96 30.07 12.28
C LEU A 493 5.42 30.16 11.79
N LEU A 494 5.66 30.89 10.70
CA LEU A 494 6.98 31.03 10.09
C LEU A 494 7.97 31.77 11.01
N ALA A 495 7.51 32.75 11.79
CA ALA A 495 8.34 33.43 12.78
C ALA A 495 8.77 32.47 13.89
N LYS A 496 7.85 31.65 14.41
CA LYS A 496 8.13 30.67 15.45
C LYS A 496 8.99 29.49 14.97
N LEU A 497 8.93 29.11 13.69
CA LEU A 497 9.81 28.08 13.11
C LEU A 497 11.27 28.53 12.94
N LYS A 498 11.53 29.84 12.96
CA LYS A 498 12.89 30.42 12.87
C LYS A 498 13.53 30.70 14.22
N ALA A 499 12.70 30.83 15.26
CA ALA A 499 13.14 30.98 16.65
C ALA A 499 13.57 29.62 17.20
#